data_AF-A0A2A5WC17-F1
#
_entry.id   AF-A0A2A5WC17-F1
#
_cell.length_a   1.000
_cell.length_b   1.000
_cell.length_c   1.000
_cell.angle_alpha   90.00
_cell.angle_beta   90.00
_cell.angle_gamma   90.00
#
_symmetry.space_group_name_H-M   'P 1'
#
loop_
_entity.id
_entity.type
_entity.pdbx_description
1 polymer ?
#
loop_
_entity_poly.entity_id
_entity_poly.type
_entity_poly.pdbx_seq_one_letter_code
_entity_poly.pdbx_strand_id
1 'polypeptide(L)'
;MACRKAKQTNRLWKFVVSSLGWLVIALPFTPLLAADNLESRGYVISMVHTAAYVDDQTCPAGTNGTRPDVLIRRVMSEGYGEEEAISIINSVRINGGRDDAGNLVGTAITLGGGASYTGDQSWNDFDFNPANVPSAMPDPNAFNATGRFAFGLNLDGGEGPDSWEHPNTGARGIDNQMWRVLGCWDAYHVNKPVIPYNESIAWDTAVDAMPAWLISISGEDLNQDGAVTVTFDRALNIPLRDAYGSIMSGASFAVDTNPRSHNEFNGQIKDSVLTIEPGDFYIQGESQFYPHLQFSNTQLRFEMKDDGSMEGHLGGYQPWRDYYHYLSVRGETDGAIDLIGIFYDLKRFADASPDPRTGENTAISSAYFIEAVPAFHVDDTGSLLAESVGQGPKFSGPAVSQYTEQ
;
A
#
# COMPACT_ATOMS: atom_id res chain seq x y z
N MET A 1 42.64 48.25 -19.55
CA MET A 1 43.81 49.16 -19.51
C MET A 1 44.32 49.16 -18.07
N ALA A 2 45.39 48.43 -17.77
CA ALA A 2 46.79 48.92 -17.69
C ALA A 2 47.08 49.56 -16.31
N CYS A 3 48.17 49.33 -15.57
CA CYS A 3 49.35 48.49 -15.72
C CYS A 3 50.18 48.60 -14.40
N ARG A 4 50.78 47.49 -13.96
CA ARG A 4 52.20 47.30 -13.53
C ARG A 4 52.86 48.09 -12.37
N LYS A 5 53.50 47.26 -11.49
CA LYS A 5 54.93 47.23 -11.03
C LYS A 5 55.44 48.40 -10.14
N ALA A 6 56.43 48.28 -9.25
CA ALA A 6 57.33 47.22 -8.74
C ALA A 6 58.23 47.84 -7.63
N LYS A 7 58.90 47.01 -6.80
CA LYS A 7 60.37 47.01 -6.50
C LYS A 7 60.66 46.17 -5.24
N GLN A 8 61.48 45.10 -5.33
CA GLN A 8 62.93 45.04 -5.06
C GLN A 8 63.22 45.13 -3.54
N THR A 9 63.92 44.20 -2.87
CA THR A 9 65.34 43.86 -3.08
C THR A 9 65.78 42.55 -2.39
N ASN A 10 66.80 41.92 -3.00
CA ASN A 10 67.65 40.81 -2.55
C ASN A 10 68.29 40.98 -1.15
N ARG A 11 68.56 39.83 -0.49
CA ARG A 11 69.93 39.50 -0.05
C ARG A 11 70.12 38.00 0.20
N LEU A 12 71.09 37.42 -0.52
CA LEU A 12 71.66 36.10 -0.30
C LEU A 12 72.50 36.07 0.98
N TRP A 13 72.49 34.94 1.68
CA TRP A 13 73.70 34.40 2.33
C TRP A 13 73.71 32.87 2.26
N LYS A 14 74.88 32.35 1.90
CA LYS A 14 75.21 30.94 1.65
C LYS A 14 75.42 30.19 2.97
N PHE A 15 75.07 28.91 3.03
CA PHE A 15 75.93 27.89 3.65
C PHE A 15 75.74 26.55 2.93
N VAL A 16 76.87 25.95 2.59
CA VAL A 16 77.04 24.62 2.00
C VAL A 16 77.16 23.62 3.14
N VAL A 17 76.36 22.55 3.15
CA VAL A 17 76.75 21.26 3.73
C VAL A 17 76.14 20.13 2.90
N SER A 18 77.01 19.24 2.46
CA SER A 18 76.74 17.97 1.80
C SER A 18 76.23 16.91 2.78
N SER A 19 75.24 16.11 2.41
CA SER A 19 75.10 14.75 2.94
C SER A 19 74.14 13.91 2.11
N LEU A 20 74.62 12.71 1.77
CA LEU A 20 73.94 11.60 1.11
C LEU A 20 72.62 11.22 1.80
N GLY A 21 71.69 10.73 0.99
CA GLY A 21 70.97 9.51 1.34
C GLY A 21 69.48 9.67 1.67
N TRP A 22 68.67 9.13 0.75
CA TRP A 22 67.54 8.21 0.92
C TRP A 22 66.41 8.58 -0.03
N LEU A 23 66.33 7.83 -1.13
CA LEU A 23 65.20 7.85 -2.05
C LEU A 23 64.04 7.15 -1.32
N VAL A 24 63.18 7.91 -0.66
CA VAL A 24 61.88 7.40 -0.19
C VAL A 24 60.97 7.37 -1.41
N ILE A 25 60.77 6.19 -1.97
CA ILE A 25 59.67 5.94 -2.90
C ILE A 25 58.39 6.06 -2.07
N ALA A 26 57.75 7.22 -2.13
CA ALA A 26 56.40 7.40 -1.64
C ALA A 26 55.47 6.59 -2.55
N LEU A 27 55.15 5.36 -2.14
CA LEU A 27 54.01 4.64 -2.66
C LEU A 27 52.76 5.48 -2.35
N PRO A 28 51.93 5.83 -3.35
CA PRO A 28 50.64 6.41 -3.04
C PRO A 28 49.83 5.32 -2.34
N PHE A 29 49.52 5.54 -1.06
CA PHE A 29 48.38 4.89 -0.41
C PHE A 29 47.13 5.40 -1.13
N THR A 30 46.76 4.78 -2.24
CA THR A 30 45.38 4.79 -2.69
C THR A 30 44.62 3.97 -1.66
N PRO A 31 43.63 4.52 -0.95
CA PRO A 31 42.71 3.66 -0.23
C PRO A 31 42.07 2.79 -1.29
N LEU A 32 42.33 1.48 -1.22
CA LEU A 32 41.47 0.51 -1.87
C LEU A 32 40.12 0.73 -1.19
N LEU A 33 39.20 1.44 -1.86
CA LEU A 33 37.79 1.24 -1.59
C LEU A 33 37.60 -0.25 -1.85
N ALA A 34 37.35 -1.02 -0.79
CA ALA A 34 36.71 -2.30 -0.97
C ALA A 34 35.45 -1.98 -1.78
N ALA A 35 35.40 -2.45 -3.03
CA ALA A 35 34.12 -2.71 -3.63
C ALA A 35 33.56 -3.83 -2.76
N ASP A 36 32.79 -3.47 -1.74
CA ASP A 36 32.02 -4.45 -0.99
C ASP A 36 31.19 -5.16 -2.06
N ASN A 37 31.42 -6.46 -2.23
CA ASN A 37 30.65 -7.29 -3.15
C ASN A 37 29.25 -7.40 -2.55
N LEU A 38 28.44 -6.35 -2.71
CA LEU A 38 27.05 -6.37 -2.31
C LEU A 38 26.31 -7.33 -3.25
N GLU A 39 25.61 -8.30 -2.68
CA GLU A 39 24.62 -9.06 -3.41
C GLU A 39 23.29 -8.31 -3.43
N SER A 40 22.56 -8.43 -4.54
CA SER A 40 21.22 -7.84 -4.72
C SER A 40 20.22 -8.94 -5.06
N ARG A 41 19.16 -9.07 -4.26
CA ARG A 41 18.04 -9.99 -4.50
C ARG A 41 16.81 -9.22 -4.96
N GLY A 42 16.23 -9.67 -6.08
CA GLY A 42 15.04 -9.08 -6.67
C GLY A 42 13.79 -9.88 -6.34
N TYR A 43 12.69 -9.15 -6.19
CA TYR A 43 11.37 -9.69 -5.93
C TYR A 43 10.33 -8.95 -6.77
N VAL A 44 9.26 -9.66 -7.10
CA VAL A 44 8.03 -9.06 -7.64
C VAL A 44 6.92 -9.23 -6.62
N ILE A 45 6.17 -8.17 -6.35
CA ILE A 45 5.03 -8.22 -5.45
C ILE A 45 3.94 -9.08 -6.08
N SER A 46 3.51 -10.11 -5.36
CA SER A 46 2.50 -11.07 -5.80
C SER A 46 1.10 -10.79 -5.27
N MET A 47 0.99 -10.04 -4.16
CA MET A 47 -0.28 -9.61 -3.58
C MET A 47 -0.08 -8.38 -2.68
N VAL A 48 -1.03 -7.45 -2.70
CA VAL A 48 -1.14 -6.35 -1.74
C VAL A 48 -2.59 -6.22 -1.29
N HIS A 49 -2.86 -6.23 0.00
CA HIS A 49 -4.20 -5.95 0.52
C HIS A 49 -4.13 -5.27 1.89
N THR A 50 -5.20 -4.64 2.35
CA THR A 50 -5.26 -4.09 3.72
C THR A 50 -5.07 -5.19 4.75
N ALA A 51 -4.34 -4.90 5.83
CA ALA A 51 -4.06 -5.84 6.88
C ALA A 51 -5.33 -6.11 7.71
N ALA A 52 -6.06 -7.18 7.35
CA ALA A 52 -7.34 -7.54 7.93
C ALA A 52 -7.22 -8.55 9.07
N TYR A 53 -7.94 -8.32 10.17
CA TYR A 53 -8.00 -9.23 11.31
C TYR A 53 -9.37 -9.20 11.98
N VAL A 54 -10.02 -10.36 12.09
CA VAL A 54 -11.33 -10.51 12.69
C VAL A 54 -11.32 -11.45 13.89
N ASP A 55 -11.95 -11.02 14.95
CA ASP A 55 -12.36 -11.81 16.12
C ASP A 55 -13.78 -11.44 16.56
N ASP A 56 -14.22 -12.00 17.69
CA ASP A 56 -15.54 -11.76 18.28
C ASP A 56 -15.73 -10.33 18.83
N GLN A 57 -14.65 -9.56 18.99
CA GLN A 57 -14.66 -8.18 19.50
C GLN A 57 -14.62 -7.15 18.37
N THR A 58 -14.31 -7.58 17.15
CA THR A 58 -14.11 -6.69 16.01
C THR A 58 -15.38 -5.92 15.69
N CYS A 59 -16.55 -6.60 15.61
CA CYS A 59 -17.83 -5.96 15.25
C CYS A 59 -18.95 -6.36 16.22
N PRO A 60 -18.97 -5.82 17.45
CA PRO A 60 -19.89 -6.25 18.51
C PRO A 60 -21.37 -5.95 18.22
N ALA A 61 -21.64 -4.97 17.36
CA ALA A 61 -22.98 -4.61 16.89
C ALA A 61 -23.41 -5.37 15.62
N GLY A 62 -22.59 -6.31 15.14
CA GLY A 62 -22.71 -6.90 13.82
C GLY A 62 -21.94 -6.11 12.76
N THR A 63 -21.88 -6.65 11.55
CA THR A 63 -21.24 -6.01 10.41
C THR A 63 -22.18 -5.02 9.72
N ASN A 64 -21.63 -4.18 8.86
CA ASN A 64 -22.40 -3.36 7.93
C ASN A 64 -23.15 -4.20 6.89
N GLY A 65 -22.95 -5.52 6.84
CA GLY A 65 -23.64 -6.39 5.91
C GLY A 65 -23.19 -6.22 4.46
N THR A 66 -23.95 -6.82 3.57
CA THR A 66 -23.72 -6.86 2.13
C THR A 66 -24.33 -5.64 1.42
N ARG A 67 -24.07 -5.51 0.12
CA ARG A 67 -24.66 -4.44 -0.70
C ARG A 67 -26.20 -4.34 -0.58
N PRO A 68 -26.99 -5.42 -0.66
CA PRO A 68 -28.42 -5.36 -0.36
C PRO A 68 -28.75 -4.73 0.99
N ASP A 69 -28.03 -5.09 2.06
CA ASP A 69 -28.28 -4.58 3.41
C ASP A 69 -28.05 -3.08 3.51
N VAL A 70 -26.98 -2.58 2.87
CA VAL A 70 -26.70 -1.14 2.74
C VAL A 70 -27.85 -0.41 2.05
N LEU A 71 -28.30 -0.92 0.90
CA LEU A 71 -29.36 -0.28 0.13
C LEU A 71 -30.70 -0.34 0.86
N ILE A 72 -31.02 -1.45 1.54
CA ILE A 72 -32.23 -1.59 2.36
C ILE A 72 -32.23 -0.54 3.47
N ARG A 73 -31.13 -0.39 4.21
CA ARG A 73 -31.02 0.63 5.27
C ARG A 73 -31.15 2.05 4.71
N ARG A 74 -30.62 2.32 3.51
CA ARG A 74 -30.76 3.62 2.85
C ARG A 74 -32.20 3.92 2.43
N VAL A 75 -32.92 2.94 1.90
CA VAL A 75 -34.36 3.10 1.57
C VAL A 75 -35.18 3.30 2.85
N MET A 76 -34.89 2.54 3.91
CA MET A 76 -35.57 2.70 5.21
C MET A 76 -35.36 4.08 5.83
N SER A 77 -34.20 4.72 5.61
CA SER A 77 -33.93 6.06 6.16
C SER A 77 -34.80 7.15 5.53
N GLU A 78 -35.44 6.88 4.39
CA GLU A 78 -36.43 7.76 3.75
C GLU A 78 -37.87 7.52 4.24
N GLY A 79 -38.07 6.61 5.19
CA GLY A 79 -39.37 6.35 5.83
C GLY A 79 -40.14 5.15 5.27
N TYR A 80 -39.55 4.39 4.35
CA TYR A 80 -40.11 3.13 3.87
C TYR A 80 -40.05 2.04 4.96
N GLY A 81 -41.07 1.19 5.01
CA GLY A 81 -41.08 0.02 5.90
C GLY A 81 -40.06 -1.03 5.46
N GLU A 82 -39.62 -1.89 6.38
CA GLU A 82 -38.59 -2.92 6.09
C GLU A 82 -39.01 -3.88 4.97
N GLU A 83 -40.23 -4.43 5.01
CA GLU A 83 -40.73 -5.32 3.95
C GLU A 83 -40.79 -4.64 2.58
N GLU A 84 -41.17 -3.37 2.55
CA GLU A 84 -41.25 -2.56 1.33
C GLU A 84 -39.84 -2.26 0.80
N ALA A 85 -38.91 -1.88 1.67
CA ALA A 85 -37.50 -1.65 1.32
C ALA A 85 -36.86 -2.93 0.74
N ILE A 86 -37.08 -4.07 1.37
CA ILE A 86 -36.62 -5.38 0.86
C ILE A 86 -37.22 -5.66 -0.53
N SER A 87 -38.52 -5.41 -0.72
CA SER A 87 -39.19 -5.57 -2.01
C SER A 87 -38.58 -4.68 -3.09
N ILE A 88 -38.34 -3.40 -2.79
CA ILE A 88 -37.72 -2.42 -3.69
C ILE A 88 -36.31 -2.88 -4.10
N ILE A 89 -35.48 -3.28 -3.13
CA ILE A 89 -34.10 -3.69 -3.42
C ILE A 89 -34.03 -5.02 -4.18
N ASN A 90 -34.88 -5.99 -3.85
CA ASN A 90 -34.93 -7.27 -4.58
C ASN A 90 -35.43 -7.09 -6.03
N SER A 91 -36.27 -6.09 -6.27
CA SER A 91 -36.80 -5.77 -7.60
C SER A 91 -36.00 -4.73 -8.36
N VAL A 92 -34.92 -4.17 -7.79
CA VAL A 92 -34.17 -3.03 -8.36
C VAL A 92 -33.69 -3.27 -9.79
N ARG A 93 -33.27 -4.50 -10.13
CA ARG A 93 -32.85 -4.87 -11.50
C ARG A 93 -34.01 -5.00 -12.49
N ILE A 94 -35.23 -5.19 -11.99
CA ILE A 94 -36.45 -5.43 -12.77
C ILE A 94 -37.22 -4.14 -12.99
N ASN A 95 -37.45 -3.35 -11.92
CA ASN A 95 -38.28 -2.15 -11.96
C ASN A 95 -37.49 -0.83 -11.86
N GLY A 96 -36.16 -0.91 -11.75
CA GLY A 96 -35.28 0.25 -11.65
C GLY A 96 -35.31 0.94 -10.29
N GLY A 97 -35.68 0.24 -9.21
CA GLY A 97 -35.74 0.80 -7.86
C GLY A 97 -37.01 1.61 -7.61
N ARG A 98 -38.17 1.08 -8.01
CA ARG A 98 -39.47 1.73 -7.81
C ARG A 98 -40.26 1.09 -6.68
N ASP A 99 -41.09 1.89 -6.01
CA ASP A 99 -42.07 1.41 -5.03
C ASP A 99 -43.30 0.77 -5.72
N ASP A 100 -44.23 0.23 -4.91
CA ASP A 100 -45.46 -0.41 -5.41
C ASP A 100 -46.40 0.57 -6.12
N ALA A 101 -46.28 1.88 -5.86
CA ALA A 101 -47.01 2.94 -6.55
C ALA A 101 -46.34 3.38 -7.87
N GLY A 102 -45.15 2.83 -8.18
CA GLY A 102 -44.37 3.13 -9.36
C GLY A 102 -43.49 4.38 -9.25
N ASN A 103 -43.40 5.01 -8.07
CA ASN A 103 -42.49 6.13 -7.84
C ASN A 103 -41.05 5.62 -7.77
N LEU A 104 -40.10 6.42 -8.27
CA LEU A 104 -38.68 6.10 -8.15
C LEU A 104 -38.24 6.29 -6.70
N VAL A 105 -37.66 5.25 -6.11
CA VAL A 105 -37.00 5.30 -4.80
C VAL A 105 -35.53 5.55 -5.07
N GLY A 106 -35.18 6.83 -5.16
CA GLY A 106 -33.87 7.24 -5.62
C GLY A 106 -32.71 6.65 -4.81
N THR A 107 -32.87 6.52 -3.51
CA THR A 107 -31.87 5.91 -2.61
C THR A 107 -31.61 4.44 -2.86
N ALA A 108 -32.51 3.73 -3.55
CA ALA A 108 -32.28 2.35 -3.98
C ALA A 108 -31.19 2.25 -5.07
N ILE A 109 -30.82 3.38 -5.69
CA ILE A 109 -29.79 3.44 -6.73
C ILE A 109 -28.41 3.50 -6.09
N THR A 110 -27.53 2.59 -6.50
CA THR A 110 -26.14 2.51 -6.04
C THR A 110 -25.32 3.74 -6.41
N LEU A 111 -24.43 4.17 -5.51
CA LEU A 111 -23.49 5.26 -5.75
C LEU A 111 -22.19 4.79 -6.40
N GLY A 112 -21.51 5.69 -7.11
CA GLY A 112 -20.24 5.43 -7.80
C GLY A 112 -20.32 4.40 -8.95
N GLY A 113 -19.18 4.13 -9.59
CA GLY A 113 -19.12 3.30 -10.81
C GLY A 113 -19.37 4.10 -12.09
N GLY A 114 -18.76 3.66 -13.19
CA GLY A 114 -18.59 4.42 -14.44
C GLY A 114 -19.82 5.18 -14.95
N ALA A 115 -19.56 6.35 -15.54
CA ALA A 115 -20.59 7.22 -16.10
C ALA A 115 -21.61 6.44 -16.93
N SER A 116 -22.88 6.84 -16.82
CA SER A 116 -23.89 6.52 -17.83
C SER A 116 -23.27 6.65 -19.23
N TYR A 117 -23.72 5.85 -20.20
CA TYR A 117 -23.27 6.01 -21.61
C TYR A 117 -23.45 7.45 -22.14
N THR A 118 -24.28 8.26 -21.48
CA THR A 118 -24.50 9.69 -21.74
C THR A 118 -23.49 10.62 -21.07
N GLY A 119 -22.64 10.13 -20.18
CA GLY A 119 -21.79 10.94 -19.29
C GLY A 119 -22.53 11.53 -18.09
N ASP A 120 -23.84 11.27 -17.95
CA ASP A 120 -24.65 11.80 -16.86
C ASP A 120 -24.23 11.19 -15.52
N GLN A 121 -23.91 12.07 -14.57
CA GLN A 121 -23.50 11.76 -13.21
C GLN A 121 -24.57 12.20 -12.20
N SER A 122 -25.71 12.72 -12.64
CA SER A 122 -26.80 13.05 -11.73
C SER A 122 -27.26 11.81 -10.96
N TRP A 123 -27.69 12.05 -9.73
CA TRP A 123 -28.23 11.01 -8.87
C TRP A 123 -29.42 11.60 -8.12
N ASN A 124 -30.61 11.14 -8.47
CA ASN A 124 -31.88 11.60 -7.91
C ASN A 124 -32.07 13.11 -8.06
N ASP A 125 -32.22 13.81 -6.94
CA ASP A 125 -32.41 15.25 -6.87
C ASP A 125 -31.10 16.04 -7.00
N PHE A 126 -29.95 15.35 -7.11
CA PHE A 126 -28.65 15.97 -7.33
C PHE A 126 -28.28 15.95 -8.81
N ASP A 127 -27.78 17.08 -9.30
CA ASP A 127 -27.15 17.20 -10.63
C ASP A 127 -25.71 16.64 -10.66
N PHE A 128 -25.30 15.96 -9.59
CA PHE A 128 -24.01 15.30 -9.42
C PHE A 128 -24.15 13.96 -8.67
N ASN A 129 -23.10 13.15 -8.71
CA ASN A 129 -23.03 11.87 -8.00
C ASN A 129 -22.52 12.12 -6.57
N PRO A 130 -23.28 11.79 -5.52
CA PRO A 130 -22.86 12.00 -4.14
C PRO A 130 -21.53 11.32 -3.78
N ALA A 131 -21.10 10.26 -4.48
CA ALA A 131 -19.76 9.70 -4.30
C ALA A 131 -18.62 10.71 -4.58
N ASN A 132 -18.86 11.71 -5.42
CA ASN A 132 -17.88 12.78 -5.70
C ASN A 132 -17.95 13.93 -4.68
N VAL A 133 -19.09 14.09 -3.99
CA VAL A 133 -19.32 15.12 -2.96
C VAL A 133 -20.07 14.49 -1.78
N PRO A 134 -19.42 13.60 -0.99
CA PRO A 134 -20.15 12.74 -0.05
C PRO A 134 -20.81 13.50 1.09
N SER A 135 -20.27 14.67 1.44
CA SER A 135 -20.85 15.59 2.42
C SER A 135 -22.22 16.16 2.03
N ALA A 136 -22.69 15.95 0.79
CA ALA A 136 -24.05 16.30 0.38
C ALA A 136 -25.10 15.35 0.99
N MET A 137 -24.68 14.18 1.46
CA MET A 137 -25.54 13.19 2.12
C MET A 137 -25.22 13.14 3.62
N PRO A 138 -26.21 12.83 4.48
CA PRO A 138 -25.97 12.63 5.90
C PRO A 138 -25.11 11.38 6.15
N ASP A 139 -24.37 11.39 7.25
CA ASP A 139 -23.61 10.24 7.71
C ASP A 139 -24.55 9.07 8.05
N PRO A 140 -24.41 7.90 7.41
CA PRO A 140 -25.24 6.73 7.72
C PRO A 140 -24.88 6.08 9.06
N ASN A 141 -23.82 6.54 9.75
CA ASN A 141 -23.30 6.00 11.00
C ASN A 141 -22.99 4.50 10.87
N ALA A 142 -22.12 4.17 9.91
CA ALA A 142 -21.66 2.81 9.69
C ALA A 142 -20.97 2.24 10.95
N PHE A 143 -21.03 0.92 11.10
CA PHE A 143 -20.32 0.22 12.17
C PHE A 143 -18.83 0.19 11.87
N ASN A 144 -18.01 0.41 12.89
CA ASN A 144 -16.56 0.44 12.80
C ASN A 144 -15.95 -0.68 13.64
N ALA A 145 -14.76 -1.14 13.24
CA ALA A 145 -14.05 -2.16 13.97
C ALA A 145 -13.64 -1.65 15.36
N THR A 146 -13.77 -2.51 16.36
CA THR A 146 -13.38 -2.26 17.74
C THR A 146 -12.58 -3.45 18.29
N GLY A 147 -12.31 -3.45 19.59
CA GLY A 147 -11.63 -4.56 20.25
C GLY A 147 -10.15 -4.27 20.47
N ARG A 148 -9.40 -5.33 20.77
CA ARG A 148 -7.99 -5.24 21.19
C ARG A 148 -7.01 -5.37 20.04
N PHE A 149 -7.36 -6.11 19.00
CA PHE A 149 -6.39 -6.62 18.04
C PHE A 149 -6.53 -6.01 16.65
N ALA A 150 -5.39 -5.70 16.04
CA ALA A 150 -5.29 -5.40 14.62
C ALA A 150 -3.88 -5.78 14.13
N PHE A 151 -3.77 -6.16 12.87
CA PHE A 151 -2.47 -6.27 12.22
C PHE A 151 -1.94 -4.87 11.86
N GLY A 152 -0.62 -4.70 11.88
CA GLY A 152 0.03 -3.45 11.53
C GLY A 152 1.39 -3.26 12.17
N LEU A 153 1.78 -2.00 12.31
CA LEU A 153 3.08 -1.55 12.82
C LEU A 153 2.85 -0.47 13.88
N ASN A 154 3.81 -0.30 14.80
CA ASN A 154 3.79 0.81 15.74
C ASN A 154 4.46 2.03 15.08
N LEU A 155 3.64 2.89 14.47
CA LEU A 155 4.10 3.95 13.60
C LEU A 155 4.62 5.14 14.39
N ASP A 156 3.98 5.48 15.51
CA ASP A 156 4.36 6.62 16.36
C ASP A 156 5.38 6.28 17.47
N GLY A 157 5.68 5.00 17.68
CA GLY A 157 6.56 4.50 18.74
C GLY A 157 5.93 4.50 20.13
N GLY A 158 4.63 4.79 20.24
CA GLY A 158 3.87 4.95 21.46
C GLY A 158 2.85 3.84 21.70
N GLU A 159 2.16 3.92 22.85
CA GLU A 159 0.96 3.13 23.15
C GLU A 159 -0.13 4.10 23.61
N GLY A 160 -1.10 4.35 22.75
CA GLY A 160 -2.23 5.26 22.97
C GLY A 160 -3.55 4.53 23.23
N PRO A 161 -4.63 5.28 23.57
CA PRO A 161 -5.96 4.71 23.79
C PRO A 161 -6.57 4.07 22.54
N ASP A 162 -6.15 4.53 21.35
CA ASP A 162 -6.64 4.04 20.06
C ASP A 162 -5.72 3.00 19.40
N SER A 163 -4.62 2.64 20.07
CA SER A 163 -3.65 1.66 19.61
C SER A 163 -4.15 0.23 19.78
N TRP A 164 -3.69 -0.64 18.89
CA TRP A 164 -4.02 -2.06 18.89
C TRP A 164 -2.87 -2.92 19.43
N GLU A 165 -3.16 -4.19 19.68
CA GLU A 165 -2.17 -5.23 19.88
C GLU A 165 -2.11 -6.14 18.64
N HIS A 166 -0.90 -6.48 18.19
CA HIS A 166 -0.71 -7.39 17.08
C HIS A 166 -1.07 -8.82 17.53
N PRO A 167 -2.05 -9.49 16.89
CA PRO A 167 -2.61 -10.75 17.41
C PRO A 167 -1.59 -11.91 17.45
N ASN A 168 -0.64 -11.95 16.51
CA ASN A 168 0.36 -13.03 16.44
C ASN A 168 1.61 -12.78 17.29
N THR A 169 2.10 -11.53 17.37
CA THR A 169 3.38 -11.21 18.03
C THR A 169 3.19 -10.66 19.44
N GLY A 170 1.98 -10.19 19.79
CA GLY A 170 1.70 -9.48 21.03
C GLY A 170 2.31 -8.07 21.09
N ALA A 171 2.87 -7.57 19.98
CA ALA A 171 3.39 -6.21 19.91
C ALA A 171 2.27 -5.20 20.17
N ARG A 172 2.53 -4.19 21.00
CA ARG A 172 1.57 -3.17 21.39
C ARG A 172 1.86 -1.85 20.70
N GLY A 173 0.87 -0.96 20.72
CA GLY A 173 1.01 0.35 20.08
C GLY A 173 0.81 0.30 18.58
N ILE A 174 0.10 -0.71 18.06
CA ILE A 174 -0.11 -0.82 16.62
C ILE A 174 -1.04 0.31 16.16
N ASP A 175 -0.65 1.00 15.10
CA ASP A 175 -1.41 2.07 14.45
C ASP A 175 -2.00 1.54 13.15
N ASN A 176 -3.33 1.42 13.11
CA ASN A 176 -4.07 1.02 11.91
C ASN A 176 -5.51 1.52 12.00
N GLN A 177 -5.71 2.83 12.00
CA GLN A 177 -7.05 3.43 12.01
C GLN A 177 -7.83 3.13 10.71
N MET A 178 -7.14 2.83 9.60
CA MET A 178 -7.79 2.31 8.40
C MET A 178 -8.55 1.00 8.67
N TRP A 179 -7.98 0.09 9.47
CA TRP A 179 -8.71 -1.12 9.88
C TRP A 179 -9.96 -0.80 10.71
N ARG A 180 -9.92 0.24 11.54
CA ARG A 180 -11.11 0.74 12.27
C ARG A 180 -12.26 1.06 11.34
N VAL A 181 -11.95 1.67 10.19
CA VAL A 181 -12.94 2.04 9.18
C VAL A 181 -13.45 0.81 8.43
N LEU A 182 -12.55 -0.08 8.01
CA LEU A 182 -12.86 -1.15 7.07
C LEU A 182 -13.39 -2.42 7.73
N GLY A 183 -12.96 -2.74 8.95
CA GLY A 183 -13.06 -4.11 9.49
C GLY A 183 -14.48 -4.63 9.76
N CYS A 184 -15.50 -3.76 9.79
CA CYS A 184 -16.90 -4.18 9.90
C CYS A 184 -17.67 -4.17 8.57
N TRP A 185 -17.01 -3.97 7.45
CA TRP A 185 -17.59 -4.22 6.14
C TRP A 185 -17.37 -5.67 5.74
N ASP A 186 -18.41 -6.37 5.32
CA ASP A 186 -18.32 -7.80 4.95
C ASP A 186 -17.23 -8.07 3.90
N ALA A 187 -16.97 -7.11 3.00
CA ALA A 187 -15.92 -7.17 2.00
C ALA A 187 -14.49 -7.26 2.60
N TYR A 188 -14.30 -6.82 3.84
CA TYR A 188 -13.03 -6.79 4.56
C TYR A 188 -13.01 -7.67 5.81
N HIS A 189 -14.18 -8.11 6.27
CA HIS A 189 -14.38 -8.88 7.50
C HIS A 189 -13.94 -10.35 7.32
N VAL A 190 -12.66 -10.56 7.06
CA VAL A 190 -12.04 -11.85 6.76
C VAL A 190 -10.69 -11.98 7.47
N ASN A 191 -10.24 -13.22 7.67
CA ASN A 191 -8.89 -13.54 8.12
C ASN A 191 -8.13 -14.28 7.01
N LYS A 192 -6.80 -14.12 6.96
CA LYS A 192 -5.94 -14.98 6.12
C LYS A 192 -6.30 -16.47 6.36
N PRO A 193 -6.32 -17.31 5.31
CA PRO A 193 -5.83 -17.04 3.95
C PRO A 193 -6.81 -16.30 3.03
N VAL A 194 -7.99 -15.91 3.51
CA VAL A 194 -8.95 -15.16 2.70
C VAL A 194 -8.50 -13.70 2.60
N ILE A 195 -8.46 -13.18 1.38
CA ILE A 195 -8.10 -11.79 1.08
C ILE A 195 -9.39 -10.98 1.01
N PRO A 196 -9.41 -9.71 1.48
CA PRO A 196 -10.55 -8.82 1.30
C PRO A 196 -11.07 -8.82 -0.14
N TYR A 197 -12.39 -8.92 -0.30
CA TYR A 197 -13.07 -9.09 -1.59
C TYR A 197 -12.66 -8.01 -2.61
N ASN A 198 -12.66 -6.74 -2.19
CA ASN A 198 -12.35 -5.62 -3.07
C ASN A 198 -10.93 -5.69 -3.62
N GLU A 199 -9.98 -6.03 -2.75
CA GLU A 199 -8.55 -6.03 -3.06
C GLU A 199 -8.17 -7.28 -3.83
N SER A 200 -8.74 -8.44 -3.48
CA SER A 200 -8.54 -9.67 -4.27
C SER A 200 -8.99 -9.53 -5.73
N ILE A 201 -10.19 -8.99 -5.96
CA ILE A 201 -10.72 -8.78 -7.33
C ILE A 201 -9.95 -7.69 -8.05
N ALA A 202 -9.68 -6.57 -7.38
CA ALA A 202 -8.90 -5.50 -7.94
C ALA A 202 -7.54 -6.00 -8.40
N TRP A 203 -6.86 -6.81 -7.60
CA TRP A 203 -5.50 -7.24 -7.88
C TRP A 203 -5.51 -8.22 -9.04
N ASP A 204 -6.39 -9.21 -8.97
CA ASP A 204 -6.53 -10.21 -10.02
C ASP A 204 -6.92 -9.59 -11.37
N THR A 205 -7.70 -8.52 -11.38
CA THR A 205 -8.03 -7.79 -12.61
C THR A 205 -6.88 -6.92 -13.10
N ALA A 206 -6.10 -6.32 -12.19
CA ALA A 206 -5.06 -5.36 -12.52
C ALA A 206 -3.76 -6.01 -13.02
N VAL A 207 -3.37 -7.17 -12.48
CA VAL A 207 -2.05 -7.77 -12.75
C VAL A 207 -1.77 -8.03 -14.24
N ASP A 208 -2.81 -8.21 -15.06
CA ASP A 208 -2.64 -8.43 -16.50
C ASP A 208 -2.58 -7.12 -17.32
N ALA A 209 -2.72 -5.97 -16.66
CA ALA A 209 -2.78 -4.65 -17.30
C ALA A 209 -1.96 -3.56 -16.58
N MET A 210 -1.45 -3.83 -15.37
CA MET A 210 -0.66 -2.88 -14.58
C MET A 210 0.83 -3.25 -14.60
N PRO A 211 1.74 -2.27 -14.64
CA PRO A 211 3.16 -2.51 -14.43
C PRO A 211 3.46 -3.18 -13.09
N ALA A 212 4.41 -4.12 -13.07
CA ALA A 212 4.77 -4.86 -11.88
C ALA A 212 5.36 -3.94 -10.80
N TRP A 213 5.10 -4.24 -9.55
CA TRP A 213 5.76 -3.60 -8.41
C TRP A 213 6.89 -4.50 -7.92
N LEU A 214 8.05 -3.90 -7.73
CA LEU A 214 9.31 -4.60 -7.49
C LEU A 214 9.88 -4.22 -6.13
N ILE A 215 10.57 -5.17 -5.52
CA ILE A 215 11.35 -4.95 -4.29
C ILE A 215 12.75 -5.50 -4.54
N SER A 216 13.78 -4.69 -4.32
CA SER A 216 15.19 -5.12 -4.36
C SER A 216 15.79 -4.99 -2.96
N ILE A 217 16.59 -5.96 -2.55
CA ILE A 217 17.32 -5.92 -1.29
C ILE A 217 18.80 -6.10 -1.61
N SER A 218 19.64 -5.16 -1.18
CA SER A 218 21.09 -5.19 -1.40
C SER A 218 21.85 -5.19 -0.08
N GLY A 219 22.87 -6.04 0.06
CA GLY A 219 23.65 -6.17 1.28
C GLY A 219 24.88 -7.06 1.10
N GLU A 220 25.73 -7.17 2.13
CA GLU A 220 26.96 -7.98 2.06
C GLU A 220 26.68 -9.50 1.95
N ASP A 221 25.73 -10.02 2.72
CA ASP A 221 25.25 -11.40 2.68
C ASP A 221 23.80 -11.45 3.20
N LEU A 222 22.83 -11.62 2.31
CA LEU A 222 21.41 -11.61 2.66
C LEU A 222 20.93 -12.97 3.19
N ASN A 223 21.83 -13.92 3.47
CA ASN A 223 21.54 -15.12 4.27
C ASN A 223 21.87 -14.92 5.76
N GLN A 224 22.43 -13.78 6.13
CA GLN A 224 22.82 -13.46 7.49
C GLN A 224 22.19 -12.14 7.95
N ASP A 225 22.17 -11.95 9.26
CA ASP A 225 21.80 -10.66 9.85
C ASP A 225 22.77 -9.58 9.39
N GLY A 226 22.24 -8.43 8.98
CA GLY A 226 23.05 -7.38 8.39
C GLY A 226 22.28 -6.13 8.02
N ALA A 227 23.02 -5.04 7.82
CA ALA A 227 22.48 -3.83 7.22
C ALA A 227 22.23 -4.06 5.73
N VAL A 228 21.15 -3.49 5.21
CA VAL A 228 20.75 -3.62 3.82
C VAL A 228 20.22 -2.30 3.28
N THR A 229 20.22 -2.17 1.96
CA THR A 229 19.43 -1.18 1.23
C THR A 229 18.20 -1.87 0.65
N VAL A 230 17.02 -1.31 0.88
CA VAL A 230 15.76 -1.81 0.33
C VAL A 230 15.22 -0.80 -0.67
N THR A 231 14.99 -1.24 -1.90
CA THR A 231 14.46 -0.40 -2.97
C THR A 231 13.09 -0.91 -3.39
N PHE A 232 12.14 0.00 -3.58
CA PHE A 232 10.85 -0.27 -4.21
C PHE A 232 10.76 0.51 -5.51
N ASP A 233 10.46 -0.21 -6.58
CA ASP A 233 10.36 0.33 -7.94
C ASP A 233 9.10 -0.18 -8.65
N ARG A 234 8.81 0.41 -9.81
CA ARG A 234 7.92 -0.17 -10.81
C ARG A 234 8.73 -0.80 -11.93
N ALA A 235 8.15 -1.79 -12.59
CA ALA A 235 8.67 -2.34 -13.83
C ALA A 235 8.13 -1.57 -15.06
N LEU A 236 8.76 -1.74 -16.21
CA LEU A 236 8.21 -1.37 -17.52
C LEU A 236 7.21 -2.42 -18.03
N ASN A 237 7.24 -3.62 -17.48
CA ASN A 237 6.43 -4.77 -17.88
C ASN A 237 5.38 -5.12 -16.82
N ILE A 238 4.30 -5.78 -17.23
CA ILE A 238 3.28 -6.32 -16.33
C ILE A 238 3.80 -7.56 -15.58
N PRO A 239 3.26 -7.90 -14.38
CA PRO A 239 3.46 -9.20 -13.76
C PRO A 239 3.17 -10.36 -14.71
N LEU A 240 3.97 -11.42 -14.63
CA LEU A 240 3.73 -12.66 -15.39
C LEU A 240 3.03 -13.67 -14.49
N ARG A 241 2.06 -14.41 -15.03
CA ARG A 241 1.40 -15.50 -14.31
C ARG A 241 2.01 -16.86 -14.61
N ASP A 242 2.07 -17.72 -13.60
CA ASP A 242 2.41 -19.13 -13.74
C ASP A 242 1.19 -19.97 -14.21
N ALA A 243 1.39 -21.28 -14.36
CA ALA A 243 0.33 -22.20 -14.80
C ALA A 243 -0.81 -22.40 -13.78
N TYR A 244 -0.63 -21.96 -12.53
CA TYR A 244 -1.64 -21.97 -11.46
C TYR A 244 -2.39 -20.63 -11.36
N GLY A 245 -1.99 -19.63 -12.13
CA GLY A 245 -2.56 -18.28 -12.12
C GLY A 245 -1.93 -17.35 -11.08
N SER A 246 -0.92 -17.80 -10.34
CA SER A 246 -0.13 -16.98 -9.41
C SER A 246 0.87 -16.11 -10.14
N ILE A 247 1.46 -15.12 -9.46
CA ILE A 247 2.59 -14.38 -10.02
C ILE A 247 3.82 -15.29 -10.09
N MET A 248 4.45 -15.33 -11.26
CA MET A 248 5.54 -16.21 -11.62
C MET A 248 6.84 -15.83 -10.91
N SER A 249 7.31 -16.72 -10.05
CA SER A 249 8.66 -16.67 -9.50
C SER A 249 9.73 -16.92 -10.58
N GLY A 250 10.88 -16.24 -10.49
CA GLY A 250 11.98 -16.36 -11.43
C GLY A 250 11.77 -15.65 -12.78
N ALA A 251 10.72 -14.85 -12.92
CA ALA A 251 10.52 -13.97 -14.06
C ALA A 251 11.50 -12.79 -14.05
N SER A 252 11.73 -12.17 -15.22
CA SER A 252 12.57 -10.98 -15.35
C SER A 252 11.74 -9.72 -15.58
N PHE A 253 12.05 -8.66 -14.85
CA PHE A 253 11.36 -7.37 -14.95
C PHE A 253 12.36 -6.24 -15.20
N ALA A 254 12.13 -5.44 -16.24
CA ALA A 254 12.91 -4.23 -16.49
C ALA A 254 12.45 -3.12 -15.56
N VAL A 255 13.35 -2.55 -14.76
CA VAL A 255 13.05 -1.47 -13.81
C VAL A 255 12.71 -0.19 -14.57
N ASP A 256 11.62 0.47 -14.21
CA ASP A 256 11.26 1.80 -14.69
C ASP A 256 12.15 2.84 -14.01
N THR A 257 12.91 3.59 -14.80
CA THR A 257 13.82 4.64 -14.30
C THR A 257 13.09 5.94 -13.92
N ASN A 258 11.76 5.99 -14.03
CA ASN A 258 10.97 7.13 -13.60
C ASN A 258 11.10 7.34 -12.08
N PRO A 259 11.69 8.47 -11.64
CA PRO A 259 12.00 8.69 -10.22
C PRO A 259 10.76 8.82 -9.34
N ARG A 260 9.55 8.97 -9.92
CA ARG A 260 8.33 9.09 -9.13
C ARG A 260 8.04 7.82 -8.32
N SER A 261 8.35 6.64 -8.84
CA SER A 261 8.05 5.37 -8.15
C SER A 261 9.30 4.68 -7.62
N HIS A 262 10.41 5.41 -7.50
CA HIS A 262 11.66 4.93 -6.93
C HIS A 262 11.74 5.32 -5.46
N ASN A 263 11.86 4.34 -4.58
CA ASN A 263 11.97 4.54 -3.14
C ASN A 263 13.14 3.73 -2.62
N GLU A 264 14.03 4.34 -1.85
CA GLU A 264 15.21 3.68 -1.29
C GLU A 264 15.25 3.92 0.22
N PHE A 265 15.44 2.85 0.98
CA PHE A 265 15.51 2.87 2.44
C PHE A 265 16.76 2.15 2.93
N ASN A 266 17.38 2.70 3.98
CA ASN A 266 18.26 1.90 4.82
C ASN A 266 17.40 0.90 5.59
N GLY A 267 17.88 -0.32 5.72
CA GLY A 267 17.18 -1.37 6.45
C GLY A 267 18.11 -2.35 7.13
N GLN A 268 17.50 -3.34 7.75
CA GLN A 268 18.19 -4.40 8.45
C GLN A 268 17.45 -5.71 8.29
N ILE A 269 18.21 -6.78 8.04
CA ILE A 269 17.76 -8.15 8.24
C ILE A 269 18.22 -8.60 9.62
N LYS A 270 17.29 -9.12 10.40
CA LYS A 270 17.57 -9.75 11.69
C LYS A 270 16.63 -10.92 11.93
N ASP A 271 17.17 -12.10 12.23
CA ASP A 271 16.38 -13.31 12.48
C ASP A 271 15.39 -13.60 11.33
N SER A 272 15.85 -13.45 10.07
CA SER A 272 15.04 -13.55 8.84
C SER A 272 13.89 -12.54 8.73
N VAL A 273 13.92 -11.47 9.52
CA VAL A 273 12.95 -10.36 9.44
C VAL A 273 13.63 -9.14 8.83
N LEU A 274 13.13 -8.67 7.70
CA LEU A 274 13.50 -7.42 7.07
C LEU A 274 12.71 -6.26 7.69
N THR A 275 13.42 -5.18 8.02
CA THR A 275 12.87 -3.91 8.48
C THR A 275 13.57 -2.74 7.79
N ILE A 276 12.97 -1.54 7.83
CA ILE A 276 13.55 -0.30 7.28
C ILE A 276 13.59 0.80 8.34
N GLU A 277 14.51 1.74 8.17
CA GLU A 277 14.42 3.05 8.80
C GLU A 277 13.19 3.80 8.26
N PRO A 278 12.40 4.50 9.11
CA PRO A 278 11.19 5.16 8.65
C PRO A 278 11.47 6.28 7.62
N GLY A 279 10.64 6.37 6.60
CA GLY A 279 10.77 7.39 5.56
C GLY A 279 9.52 7.58 4.71
N ASP A 280 9.58 8.49 3.74
CA ASP A 280 8.47 8.70 2.80
C ASP A 280 8.47 7.64 1.70
N PHE A 281 7.30 7.16 1.34
CA PHE A 281 7.09 6.14 0.31
C PHE A 281 6.02 6.60 -0.67
N TYR A 282 6.27 6.39 -1.94
CA TYR A 282 5.28 6.53 -2.99
C TYR A 282 5.46 5.45 -4.05
N ILE A 283 4.41 4.69 -4.31
CA ILE A 283 4.30 3.90 -5.54
C ILE A 283 3.01 4.31 -6.26
N GLN A 284 3.14 4.54 -7.57
CA GLN A 284 1.97 4.85 -8.38
C GLN A 284 0.98 3.67 -8.31
N GLY A 285 -0.29 3.97 -8.05
CA GLY A 285 -1.38 3.00 -8.14
C GLY A 285 -1.75 2.66 -9.59
N GLU A 286 -2.87 1.98 -9.79
CA GLU A 286 -3.45 1.76 -11.11
C GLU A 286 -4.96 1.96 -11.02
N SER A 287 -5.44 3.18 -11.28
CA SER A 287 -6.88 3.46 -11.25
C SER A 287 -7.56 2.75 -12.43
N GLN A 288 -8.63 2.00 -12.25
CA GLN A 288 -9.54 1.95 -11.09
C GLN A 288 -9.27 0.82 -10.08
N PHE A 289 -8.16 0.10 -10.21
CA PHE A 289 -7.91 -1.15 -9.50
C PHE A 289 -7.19 -0.97 -8.18
N TYR A 290 -6.13 -0.17 -8.10
CA TYR A 290 -5.40 0.04 -6.85
C TYR A 290 -5.16 1.52 -6.56
N PRO A 291 -5.31 1.95 -5.28
CA PRO A 291 -4.97 3.31 -4.89
C PRO A 291 -3.47 3.53 -5.08
N HIS A 292 -3.08 4.80 -5.11
CA HIS A 292 -1.69 5.14 -4.84
C HIS A 292 -1.36 4.68 -3.43
N LEU A 293 -0.20 4.06 -3.24
CA LEU A 293 0.32 3.85 -1.89
C LEU A 293 1.31 4.98 -1.64
N GLN A 294 0.86 5.97 -0.87
CA GLN A 294 1.62 7.14 -0.51
C GLN A 294 1.65 7.23 1.01
N PHE A 295 2.80 6.95 1.61
CA PHE A 295 2.95 6.95 3.06
C PHE A 295 3.99 7.99 3.49
N SER A 296 3.70 8.64 4.60
CA SER A 296 4.72 9.28 5.43
C SER A 296 5.05 8.38 6.61
N ASN A 297 6.30 8.43 7.07
CA ASN A 297 6.80 7.60 8.17
C ASN A 297 6.53 6.09 7.93
N THR A 298 6.85 5.64 6.72
CA THR A 298 6.67 4.27 6.26
C THR A 298 7.55 3.33 7.06
N GLN A 299 6.95 2.27 7.57
CA GLN A 299 7.66 1.17 8.21
C GLN A 299 7.30 -0.13 7.49
N LEU A 300 8.17 -1.12 7.59
CA LEU A 300 7.87 -2.48 7.15
C LEU A 300 8.43 -3.51 8.11
N ARG A 301 7.80 -4.68 8.11
CA ARG A 301 8.28 -5.90 8.75
C ARG A 301 7.92 -7.08 7.86
N PHE A 302 8.88 -7.57 7.08
CA PHE A 302 8.71 -8.74 6.22
C PHE A 302 9.48 -9.94 6.75
N GLU A 303 8.83 -11.09 6.77
CA GLU A 303 9.44 -12.38 7.04
C GLU A 303 9.96 -12.96 5.74
N MET A 304 11.27 -13.24 5.70
CA MET A 304 11.94 -13.89 4.57
C MET A 304 11.85 -15.41 4.76
N LYS A 305 11.30 -16.11 3.77
CA LYS A 305 11.02 -17.55 3.84
C LYS A 305 12.13 -18.37 3.18
N ASP A 306 12.23 -19.63 3.59
CA ASP A 306 13.21 -20.60 3.07
C ASP A 306 13.09 -20.85 1.55
N ASP A 307 11.89 -20.67 0.97
CA ASP A 307 11.66 -20.82 -0.47
C ASP A 307 12.13 -19.60 -1.29
N GLY A 308 12.60 -18.56 -0.60
CA GLY A 308 13.07 -17.29 -1.17
C GLY A 308 11.98 -16.22 -1.27
N SER A 309 10.70 -16.53 -1.02
CA SER A 309 9.65 -15.51 -0.97
C SER A 309 9.68 -14.72 0.34
N MET A 310 8.91 -13.64 0.39
CA MET A 310 8.71 -12.89 1.63
C MET A 310 7.29 -12.38 1.75
N GLU A 311 6.86 -12.19 3.00
CA GLU A 311 5.55 -11.60 3.29
C GLU A 311 5.57 -10.80 4.58
N GLY A 312 4.63 -9.88 4.74
CA GLY A 312 4.41 -9.20 6.01
C GLY A 312 3.75 -7.85 5.84
N HIS A 313 4.00 -6.95 6.78
CA HIS A 313 3.29 -5.68 6.86
C HIS A 313 4.15 -4.52 6.35
N LEU A 314 3.57 -3.68 5.50
CA LEU A 314 4.07 -2.35 5.16
C LEU A 314 2.98 -1.34 5.55
N GLY A 315 3.36 -0.27 6.23
CA GLY A 315 2.39 0.70 6.70
C GLY A 315 2.99 2.06 6.98
N GLY A 316 2.12 3.03 7.18
CA GLY A 316 2.47 4.43 7.41
C GLY A 316 1.21 5.27 7.43
N TYR A 317 1.38 6.60 7.41
CA TYR A 317 0.26 7.53 7.33
C TYR A 317 0.03 7.94 5.87
N GLN A 318 -1.11 7.53 5.30
CA GLN A 318 -1.49 7.86 3.92
C GLN A 318 -2.66 8.85 3.85
N PRO A 319 -2.74 9.70 2.81
CA PRO A 319 -3.92 10.51 2.59
C PRO A 319 -5.18 9.64 2.51
N TRP A 320 -6.13 9.82 3.43
CA TRP A 320 -7.32 8.96 3.47
C TRP A 320 -8.18 9.09 2.21
N ARG A 321 -8.05 10.22 1.50
CA ARG A 321 -8.74 10.50 0.24
C ARG A 321 -8.27 9.59 -0.90
N ASP A 322 -7.04 9.11 -0.89
CA ASP A 322 -6.53 8.22 -1.95
C ASP A 322 -7.24 6.87 -1.88
N TYR A 323 -7.43 6.34 -0.68
CA TYR A 323 -8.19 5.10 -0.47
C TYR A 323 -9.70 5.30 -0.73
N TYR A 324 -10.25 6.44 -0.31
CA TYR A 324 -11.63 6.80 -0.66
C TYR A 324 -11.85 6.84 -2.17
N HIS A 325 -10.92 7.48 -2.90
CA HIS A 325 -11.01 7.61 -4.34
C HIS A 325 -11.02 6.23 -5.02
N TYR A 326 -10.13 5.33 -4.62
CA TYR A 326 -10.12 3.94 -5.08
C TYR A 326 -11.50 3.28 -4.94
N LEU A 327 -12.10 3.38 -3.75
CA LEU A 327 -13.44 2.83 -3.51
C LEU A 327 -14.51 3.52 -4.35
N SER A 328 -14.47 4.86 -4.47
CA SER A 328 -15.48 5.63 -5.19
C SER A 328 -15.51 5.35 -6.70
N VAL A 329 -14.34 5.12 -7.31
CA VAL A 329 -14.25 4.84 -8.75
C VAL A 329 -14.83 3.46 -9.05
N ARG A 330 -14.61 2.48 -8.17
CA ARG A 330 -15.25 1.16 -8.27
C ARG A 330 -16.76 1.20 -7.99
N GLY A 331 -17.20 2.09 -7.11
CA GLY A 331 -18.61 2.25 -6.76
C GLY A 331 -19.11 1.21 -5.76
N GLU A 332 -20.32 1.40 -5.25
CA GLU A 332 -20.93 0.53 -4.23
C GLU A 332 -21.29 -0.85 -4.77
N THR A 333 -21.50 -0.97 -6.10
CA THR A 333 -21.80 -2.25 -6.74
C THR A 333 -20.62 -3.20 -6.64
N ASP A 334 -19.44 -2.74 -7.07
CA ASP A 334 -18.24 -3.56 -7.11
C ASP A 334 -17.47 -3.53 -5.78
N GLY A 335 -17.66 -2.45 -5.00
CA GLY A 335 -17.05 -2.21 -3.70
C GLY A 335 -17.74 -2.94 -2.53
N ALA A 336 -19.00 -3.33 -2.67
CA ALA A 336 -19.81 -3.93 -1.60
C ALA A 336 -19.75 -3.16 -0.26
N ILE A 337 -19.77 -1.83 -0.35
CA ILE A 337 -19.64 -0.87 0.76
C ILE A 337 -20.64 0.29 0.58
N ASP A 338 -20.86 1.08 1.64
CA ASP A 338 -21.50 2.40 1.55
C ASP A 338 -20.42 3.48 1.39
N LEU A 339 -20.44 4.19 0.26
CA LEU A 339 -19.44 5.23 -0.02
C LEU A 339 -19.59 6.46 0.88
N ILE A 340 -20.80 6.77 1.35
CA ILE A 340 -21.01 7.90 2.25
C ILE A 340 -20.48 7.54 3.63
N GLY A 341 -20.80 6.34 4.13
CA GLY A 341 -20.31 5.83 5.42
C GLY A 341 -18.78 5.78 5.48
N ILE A 342 -18.15 5.17 4.48
CA ILE A 342 -16.68 5.12 4.37
C ILE A 342 -16.07 6.51 4.37
N PHE A 343 -16.64 7.48 3.63
CA PHE A 343 -16.11 8.84 3.60
C PHE A 343 -16.09 9.48 5.00
N TYR A 344 -17.21 9.41 5.72
CA TYR A 344 -17.30 10.01 7.05
C TYR A 344 -16.37 9.31 8.04
N ASP A 345 -16.27 7.98 7.98
CA ASP A 345 -15.42 7.21 8.87
C ASP A 345 -13.93 7.45 8.60
N LEU A 346 -13.50 7.44 7.33
CA LEU A 346 -12.13 7.80 6.94
C LEU A 346 -11.75 9.20 7.43
N LYS A 347 -12.66 10.17 7.27
CA LYS A 347 -12.43 11.53 7.76
C LYS A 347 -12.37 11.57 9.29
N ARG A 348 -13.24 10.83 9.98
CA ARG A 348 -13.37 10.83 11.45
C ARG A 348 -12.16 10.19 12.13
N PHE A 349 -11.64 9.11 11.56
CA PHE A 349 -10.53 8.33 12.12
C PHE A 349 -9.16 8.69 11.53
N ALA A 350 -9.09 9.66 10.63
CA ALA A 350 -7.81 10.25 10.24
C ALA A 350 -7.08 10.77 11.50
N ASP A 351 -5.82 10.36 11.65
CA ASP A 351 -5.03 10.51 12.89
C ASP A 351 -3.70 11.24 12.67
N ALA A 352 -3.37 11.61 11.43
CA ALA A 352 -2.14 12.32 11.11
C ALA A 352 -2.32 13.44 10.08
N SER A 353 -1.27 14.25 9.94
CA SER A 353 -1.18 15.36 8.98
C SER A 353 -2.35 16.35 9.12
N PRO A 354 -2.45 17.10 10.23
CA PRO A 354 -3.51 18.07 10.43
C PRO A 354 -3.44 19.20 9.39
N ASP A 355 -4.55 19.49 8.73
CA ASP A 355 -4.68 20.63 7.83
C ASP A 355 -4.39 21.93 8.62
N PRO A 356 -3.49 22.80 8.14
CA PRO A 356 -3.05 23.97 8.91
C PRO A 356 -4.15 25.03 9.09
N ARG A 357 -5.25 24.95 8.35
CA ARG A 357 -6.38 25.88 8.43
C ARG A 357 -7.53 25.34 9.27
N THR A 358 -7.86 24.06 9.12
CA THR A 358 -9.02 23.45 9.81
C THR A 358 -8.63 22.66 11.05
N GLY A 359 -7.38 22.20 11.14
CA GLY A 359 -6.90 21.27 12.17
C GLY A 359 -7.39 19.82 11.97
N GLU A 360 -8.15 19.55 10.91
CA GLU A 360 -8.62 18.19 10.60
C GLU A 360 -7.47 17.36 10.03
N ASN A 361 -7.28 16.14 10.52
CA ASN A 361 -6.29 15.23 9.98
C ASN A 361 -6.62 14.83 8.54
N THR A 362 -5.61 14.86 7.67
CA THR A 362 -5.75 14.50 6.26
C THR A 362 -5.14 13.14 5.93
N ALA A 363 -4.40 12.54 6.86
CA ALA A 363 -3.80 11.22 6.71
C ALA A 363 -4.33 10.25 7.79
N ILE A 364 -4.33 8.97 7.46
CA ILE A 364 -4.81 7.88 8.31
C ILE A 364 -3.73 6.79 8.40
N SER A 365 -3.43 6.34 9.62
CA SER A 365 -2.56 5.19 9.84
C SER A 365 -3.14 3.95 9.17
N SER A 366 -2.34 3.32 8.34
CA SER A 366 -2.75 2.20 7.50
C SER A 366 -1.66 1.15 7.49
N ALA A 367 -2.07 -0.12 7.51
CA ALA A 367 -1.18 -1.24 7.26
C ALA A 367 -1.73 -2.10 6.13
N TYR A 368 -0.83 -2.50 5.24
CA TYR A 368 -1.06 -3.44 4.16
C TYR A 368 -0.27 -4.71 4.41
N PHE A 369 -0.86 -5.85 4.08
CA PHE A 369 -0.16 -7.11 3.95
C PHE A 369 0.36 -7.25 2.52
N ILE A 370 1.65 -7.54 2.38
CA ILE A 370 2.35 -7.69 1.12
C ILE A 370 2.91 -9.11 1.03
N GLU A 371 2.76 -9.73 -0.13
CA GLU A 371 3.46 -10.96 -0.52
C GLU A 371 4.33 -10.66 -1.73
N ALA A 372 5.54 -11.21 -1.76
CA ALA A 372 6.46 -11.06 -2.88
C ALA A 372 7.23 -12.35 -3.16
N VAL A 373 7.46 -12.65 -4.43
CA VAL A 373 8.16 -13.84 -4.90
C VAL A 373 9.49 -13.47 -5.58
N PRO A 374 10.50 -14.35 -5.58
CA PRO A 374 11.78 -14.09 -6.25
C PRO A 374 11.61 -13.70 -7.71
N ALA A 375 12.37 -12.71 -8.17
CA ALA A 375 12.39 -12.27 -9.55
C ALA A 375 13.73 -11.65 -9.94
N PHE A 376 14.09 -11.73 -11.22
CA PHE A 376 15.23 -11.00 -11.74
C PHE A 376 14.83 -9.56 -12.04
N HIS A 377 15.67 -8.61 -11.67
CA HIS A 377 15.53 -7.22 -12.09
C HIS A 377 16.61 -6.89 -13.11
N VAL A 378 16.23 -6.21 -14.17
CA VAL A 378 17.15 -5.77 -15.23
C VAL A 378 16.97 -4.28 -15.53
N ASP A 379 17.98 -3.66 -16.10
CA ASP A 379 17.84 -2.30 -16.66
C ASP A 379 17.13 -2.33 -18.03
N ASP A 380 16.96 -1.15 -18.63
CA ASP A 380 16.32 -1.00 -19.95
C ASP A 380 17.12 -1.61 -21.12
N THR A 381 18.38 -2.00 -20.87
CA THR A 381 19.25 -2.72 -21.82
C THR A 381 19.27 -4.23 -21.60
N GLY A 382 18.64 -4.71 -20.52
CA GLY A 382 18.65 -6.12 -20.12
C GLY A 382 19.86 -6.53 -19.27
N SER A 383 20.64 -5.58 -18.76
CA SER A 383 21.71 -5.86 -17.80
C SER A 383 21.12 -6.18 -16.44
N LEU A 384 21.67 -7.19 -15.77
CA LEU A 384 21.18 -7.66 -14.48
C LEU A 384 21.45 -6.64 -13.37
N LEU A 385 20.40 -6.32 -12.60
CA LEU A 385 20.44 -5.44 -11.43
C LEU A 385 20.26 -6.21 -10.12
N ALA A 386 19.39 -7.22 -10.10
CA ALA A 386 19.15 -8.06 -8.94
C ALA A 386 18.81 -9.51 -9.35
N GLU A 387 19.32 -10.47 -8.58
CA GLU A 387 19.19 -11.90 -8.79
C GLU A 387 17.87 -12.45 -8.24
N SER A 388 17.29 -13.44 -8.92
CA SER A 388 16.19 -14.23 -8.37
C SER A 388 16.74 -15.39 -7.54
N VAL A 389 16.65 -15.29 -6.20
CA VAL A 389 17.15 -16.33 -5.29
C VAL A 389 16.00 -17.08 -4.63
N GLY A 390 15.94 -18.39 -4.84
CA GLY A 390 14.88 -19.28 -4.35
C GLY A 390 13.93 -19.74 -5.45
N GLN A 391 13.12 -20.76 -5.15
CA GLN A 391 12.12 -21.28 -6.09
C GLN A 391 10.81 -20.50 -6.02
N GLY A 392 10.59 -19.74 -4.94
CA GLY A 392 9.29 -19.18 -4.59
C GLY A 392 8.31 -20.24 -4.08
N PRO A 393 7.10 -19.82 -3.70
CA PRO A 393 6.09 -20.71 -3.14
C PRO A 393 5.64 -21.73 -4.19
N LYS A 394 5.50 -23.00 -3.77
CA LYS A 394 4.99 -24.08 -4.64
C LYS A 394 3.58 -23.81 -5.16
N PHE A 395 2.78 -23.14 -4.35
CA PHE A 395 1.44 -22.70 -4.67
C PHE A 395 1.28 -21.28 -4.13
N SER A 396 0.90 -20.33 -4.97
CA SER A 396 0.57 -18.96 -4.53
C SER A 396 -0.65 -18.42 -5.28
N GLY A 397 -1.14 -17.25 -4.90
CA GLY A 397 -2.23 -16.57 -5.61
C GLY A 397 -3.64 -16.98 -5.19
N PRO A 398 -4.66 -16.23 -5.66
CA PRO A 398 -6.03 -16.32 -5.16
C PRO A 398 -6.69 -17.68 -5.44
N ALA A 399 -6.26 -18.38 -6.49
CA ALA A 399 -6.77 -19.70 -6.88
C ALA A 399 -6.32 -20.86 -5.98
N VAL A 400 -5.27 -20.65 -5.17
CA VAL A 400 -4.68 -21.70 -4.32
C VAL A 400 -5.42 -21.88 -2.99
N SER A 401 -6.28 -20.93 -2.61
CA SER A 401 -7.01 -20.94 -1.34
C SER A 401 -7.97 -22.13 -1.14
N GLN A 402 -8.18 -22.97 -2.17
CA GLN A 402 -9.13 -24.09 -2.10
C GLN A 402 -8.50 -25.49 -1.96
N TYR A 403 -7.16 -25.63 -1.99
CA TYR A 403 -6.54 -26.96 -2.12
C TYR A 403 -5.41 -27.30 -1.15
N THR A 404 -5.10 -26.45 -0.17
CA THR A 404 -3.95 -26.66 0.74
C THR A 404 -4.27 -27.46 2.00
N GLU A 405 -5.48 -28.01 2.15
CA GLU A 405 -5.82 -29.04 3.14
C GLU A 405 -6.25 -30.36 2.49
N GLN A 406 -5.30 -31.06 1.84
CA GLN A 406 -5.38 -32.52 1.61
C GLN A 406 -4.03 -33.19 1.81
#